data_AF-A0A7C4TDR6-F1
#
_entry.id   AF-A0A7C4TDR6-F1
#
_cell.length_a   1.000
_cell.length_b   1.000
_cell.length_c   1.000
_cell.angle_alpha   90.00
_cell.angle_beta   90.00
_cell.angle_gamma   90.00
#
_symmetry.space_group_name_H-M   'P 1'
#
loop_
_entity.id
_entity.type
_entity.pdbx_description
1 polymer ?
#
loop_
_entity_poly.entity_id
_entity_poly.type
_entity_poly.pdbx_seq_one_letter_code
_entity_poly.pdbx_strand_id
1 'polypeptide(L)'
;MTAKRARASTTTSSFGVSRRESHDASDFYARFSPPEVSDDDEIASERALDTIICGDARSMAEVPDASVALVVTSPPYFAGKEYEEALGEGHVPATYLDYLAML
;
A
#
# COMPACT_ATOMS: atom_id res chain seq x y z
N MET A 1 -2.67 12.32 39.61
CA MET A 1 -3.34 11.95 38.33
C MET A 1 -2.85 10.58 37.92
N THR A 2 -3.70 9.56 38.02
CA THR A 2 -3.32 8.18 37.67
C THR A 2 -3.44 8.01 36.15
N ALA A 3 -2.33 7.70 35.48
CA ALA A 3 -2.33 7.45 34.05
C ALA A 3 -3.30 6.30 33.72
N LYS A 4 -4.27 6.56 32.84
CA LYS A 4 -5.21 5.57 32.34
C LYS A 4 -4.39 4.53 31.55
N ARG A 5 -4.32 3.28 32.04
CA ARG A 5 -3.70 2.17 31.31
C ARG A 5 -4.28 2.15 29.89
N ALA A 6 -3.42 2.31 28.88
CA ALA A 6 -3.81 2.11 27.49
C ALA A 6 -4.40 0.70 27.36
N ARG A 7 -5.57 0.57 26.72
CA ARG A 7 -6.12 -0.75 26.43
C ARG A 7 -5.11 -1.49 25.55
N ALA A 8 -4.82 -2.75 25.88
CA ALA A 8 -3.96 -3.58 25.06
C ALA A 8 -4.52 -3.62 23.64
N SER A 9 -3.73 -3.18 22.66
CA SER A 9 -4.04 -3.36 21.24
C SER A 9 -4.02 -4.85 20.93
N THR A 10 -4.93 -5.31 20.09
CA THR A 10 -4.82 -6.64 19.50
C THR A 10 -3.83 -6.58 18.35
N THR A 11 -3.17 -7.68 18.01
CA THR A 11 -2.32 -7.71 16.82
C THR A 11 -3.20 -7.87 15.57
N THR A 12 -2.69 -7.44 14.42
CA THR A 12 -3.42 -7.58 13.15
C THR A 12 -3.61 -9.06 12.82
N SER A 13 -4.86 -9.50 12.70
CA SER A 13 -5.18 -10.87 12.28
C SER A 13 -4.72 -11.14 10.83
N SER A 14 -4.36 -12.39 10.56
CA SER A 14 -4.08 -12.90 9.22
C SER A 14 -5.31 -12.86 8.33
N PHE A 15 -6.53 -13.05 8.86
CA PHE A 15 -7.78 -12.94 8.08
C PHE A 15 -8.93 -12.32 8.91
N GLY A 16 -10.00 -11.90 8.22
CA GLY A 16 -11.12 -11.10 8.70
C GLY A 16 -11.41 -11.08 10.21
N VAL A 17 -11.61 -9.88 10.76
CA VAL A 17 -11.98 -9.68 12.18
C VAL A 17 -13.42 -9.20 12.29
N SER A 18 -14.18 -9.80 13.19
CA SER A 18 -15.58 -9.41 13.44
C SER A 18 -15.71 -8.20 14.37
N ARG A 19 -14.64 -7.84 15.08
CA ARG A 19 -14.63 -6.74 16.06
C ARG A 19 -13.87 -5.53 15.53
N ARG A 20 -14.39 -4.33 15.86
CA ARG A 20 -13.70 -3.05 15.62
C ARG A 20 -12.72 -2.81 16.75
N GLU A 21 -11.52 -3.36 16.63
CA GLU A 21 -10.44 -3.21 17.59
C GLU A 21 -9.27 -2.44 16.98
N SER A 22 -8.49 -1.77 17.83
CA SER A 22 -7.23 -1.15 17.41
C SER A 22 -6.21 -2.27 17.22
N HIS A 23 -5.74 -2.43 16.00
CA HIS A 23 -4.76 -3.46 15.66
C HIS A 23 -3.34 -2.88 15.58
N ASP A 24 -2.37 -3.59 16.14
CA ASP A 24 -0.96 -3.37 15.87
C ASP A 24 -0.60 -4.02 14.53
N ALA A 25 -0.13 -3.21 13.57
CA ALA A 25 0.28 -3.64 12.24
C ALA A 25 1.81 -3.66 12.07
N SER A 26 2.58 -3.49 13.15
CA SER A 26 4.04 -3.39 13.11
C SER A 26 4.67 -4.58 12.38
N ASP A 27 4.24 -5.81 12.65
CA ASP A 27 4.76 -7.02 11.99
C ASP A 27 4.51 -7.04 10.47
N PHE A 28 3.37 -6.53 10.01
CA PHE A 28 3.06 -6.42 8.57
C PHE A 28 4.03 -5.46 7.89
N TYR A 29 4.28 -4.30 8.50
CA TYR A 29 5.14 -3.26 7.94
C TYR A 29 6.63 -3.56 8.08
N ALA A 30 7.03 -4.32 9.10
CA ALA A 30 8.42 -4.76 9.31
C ALA A 30 8.97 -5.61 8.15
N ARG A 31 8.10 -6.11 7.26
CA ARG A 31 8.47 -6.87 6.05
C ARG A 31 9.00 -5.98 4.93
N PHE A 32 8.82 -4.66 5.01
CA PHE A 32 9.28 -3.70 4.01
C PHE A 32 10.51 -2.96 4.53
N SER A 33 11.48 -2.73 3.64
CA SER A 33 12.57 -1.81 3.94
C SER A 33 12.03 -0.37 4.00
N PRO A 34 12.29 0.38 5.09
CA PRO A 34 11.87 1.78 5.16
C PRO A 34 12.58 2.57 4.06
N PRO A 35 11.88 3.54 3.43
CA PRO A 35 12.52 4.40 2.45
C PRO A 35 13.55 5.32 3.12
N GLU A 36 14.58 5.70 2.37
CA GLU A 36 15.42 6.84 2.76
C GLU A 36 14.60 8.12 2.62
N VAL A 37 14.54 8.89 3.70
CA VAL A 37 13.84 10.17 3.73
C VAL A 37 14.88 11.28 3.58
N SER A 38 14.70 12.13 2.57
CA SER A 38 15.54 13.32 2.37
C SER A 38 15.11 14.46 3.30
N ASP A 39 16.07 15.28 3.73
CA ASP A 39 15.81 16.57 4.41
C ASP A 39 15.59 17.73 3.42
N ASP A 40 15.59 17.43 2.12
CA ASP A 40 15.33 18.40 1.05
C ASP A 40 13.89 18.94 1.13
N ASP A 41 13.77 20.27 1.15
CA ASP A 41 12.51 21.01 1.22
C ASP A 41 12.23 21.84 -0.05
N GLU A 42 13.03 21.65 -1.12
CA GLU A 42 12.78 22.28 -2.41
C GLU A 42 11.47 21.75 -3.01
N ILE A 43 10.61 22.68 -3.46
CA ILE A 43 9.36 22.35 -4.14
C ILE A 43 9.47 22.85 -5.57
N ALA A 44 9.30 21.95 -6.53
CA ALA A 44 9.33 22.29 -7.94
C ALA A 44 8.26 23.34 -8.26
N SER A 45 8.66 24.38 -9.00
CA SER A 45 7.77 25.48 -9.41
C SER A 45 6.80 25.07 -10.53
N GLU A 46 7.19 24.09 -11.34
CA GLU A 46 6.37 23.54 -12.40
C GLU A 46 5.31 22.60 -11.83
N ARG A 47 4.05 22.92 -12.07
CA ARG A 47 2.91 22.09 -11.69
C ARG A 47 2.26 21.61 -12.98
N ALA A 48 2.44 20.34 -13.33
CA ALA A 48 1.58 19.68 -14.32
C ALA A 48 0.13 19.74 -13.77
N LEU A 49 -0.71 20.67 -14.23
CA LEU A 49 -1.55 20.67 -15.44
C LEU A 49 -2.72 19.68 -15.33
N ASP A 50 -3.93 20.20 -15.55
CA ASP A 50 -5.22 19.50 -15.60
C ASP A 50 -5.24 18.54 -16.79
N THR A 51 -4.59 17.38 -16.63
CA THR A 51 -4.32 16.43 -17.71
C THR A 51 -4.42 15.00 -17.20
N ILE A 52 -5.07 14.14 -18.00
CA ILE A 52 -5.12 12.70 -17.76
C ILE A 52 -4.01 12.05 -18.58
N ILE A 53 -3.12 11.33 -17.92
CA ILE A 53 -2.02 10.61 -18.54
C ILE A 53 -2.31 9.10 -18.47
N CYS A 54 -2.29 8.43 -19.63
CA CYS A 54 -2.38 6.98 -19.70
C CYS A 54 -0.95 6.42 -19.78
N GLY A 55 -0.49 5.77 -18.70
CA GLY A 55 0.87 5.27 -18.60
C GLY A 55 1.03 4.23 -17.49
N ASP A 56 2.26 3.74 -17.34
CA ASP A 56 2.64 2.80 -16.29
C ASP A 56 3.14 3.58 -15.06
N ALA A 57 2.53 3.40 -13.89
CA ALA A 57 2.93 4.10 -12.67
C ALA A 57 4.37 3.78 -12.21
N ARG A 58 5.03 2.76 -12.80
CA ARG A 58 6.47 2.50 -12.60
C ARG A 58 7.37 3.48 -13.36
N SER A 59 6.83 4.22 -14.32
CA SER A 59 7.53 5.23 -15.13
C SER A 59 6.63 6.45 -15.33
N MET A 60 6.87 7.49 -14.53
CA MET A 60 6.05 8.71 -14.49
C MET A 60 6.86 9.94 -14.87
N ALA A 61 7.52 9.92 -16.03
CA ALA A 61 8.43 10.98 -16.48
C ALA A 61 7.73 12.34 -16.69
N GLU A 62 6.40 12.32 -16.83
CA GLU A 62 5.55 13.50 -16.95
C GLU A 62 5.31 14.22 -15.61
N VAL A 63 5.61 13.57 -14.47
CA VAL A 63 5.50 14.17 -13.15
C VAL A 63 6.89 14.64 -12.70
N PRO A 64 7.13 15.96 -12.59
CA PRO A 64 8.43 16.46 -12.15
C PRO A 64 8.76 16.00 -10.73
N ASP A 65 10.06 15.83 -10.46
CA ASP A 65 10.55 15.59 -9.11
C ASP A 65 10.11 16.71 -8.15
N ALA A 66 9.92 16.39 -6.87
CA ALA A 66 9.55 17.35 -5.82
C ALA A 66 8.29 18.22 -6.13
N SER A 67 7.35 17.70 -6.93
CA SER A 67 6.13 18.43 -7.33
C SER A 67 4.82 17.92 -6.70
N VAL A 68 4.87 16.78 -5.99
CA VAL A 68 3.68 16.07 -5.48
C VAL A 68 3.50 16.29 -3.98
N ALA A 69 2.38 16.89 -3.59
CA ALA A 69 2.02 17.08 -2.18
C ALA A 69 1.10 15.98 -1.61
N LEU A 70 0.29 15.33 -2.45
CA LEU A 70 -0.65 14.29 -2.06
C LEU A 70 -0.76 13.24 -3.16
N VAL A 71 -0.72 11.97 -2.76
CA VAL A 71 -1.00 10.84 -3.64
C VAL A 71 -2.27 10.15 -3.16
N VAL A 72 -3.24 9.98 -4.06
CA VAL A 72 -4.41 9.12 -3.83
C VAL A 72 -4.27 7.92 -4.76
N THR A 73 -4.18 6.73 -4.18
CA THR A 73 -3.98 5.51 -4.96
C THR A 73 -4.82 4.36 -4.42
N SER A 74 -5.31 3.55 -5.35
CA SER A 74 -5.96 2.27 -5.10
C SER A 74 -5.28 1.23 -6.00
N PRO A 75 -4.02 0.87 -5.73
CA PRO A 75 -3.32 -0.10 -6.57
C PRO A 75 -4.11 -1.41 -6.60
N PRO A 76 -4.03 -2.20 -7.68
CA PRO A 76 -4.76 -3.45 -7.77
C PRO A 76 -4.30 -4.37 -6.62
N TYR A 77 -5.18 -4.58 -5.64
CA TYR A 77 -4.91 -5.48 -4.53
C TYR A 77 -5.15 -6.90 -5.00
N PHE A 78 -4.05 -7.56 -5.38
CA PHE A 78 -4.06 -8.99 -5.61
C PHE A 78 -4.17 -9.70 -4.25
N ALA A 79 -5.40 -10.05 -3.87
CA ALA A 79 -5.82 -10.94 -2.78
C ALA A 79 -4.78 -11.25 -1.67
N GLY A 80 -4.32 -10.22 -0.95
CA GLY A 80 -3.52 -10.43 0.24
C GLY A 80 -4.43 -10.85 1.38
N LYS A 81 -4.22 -12.07 1.90
CA LYS A 81 -4.25 -12.43 3.34
C LYS A 81 -4.23 -13.94 3.62
N GLU A 82 -4.66 -14.80 2.68
CA GLU A 82 -4.47 -16.28 2.74
C GLU A 82 -4.13 -16.93 1.39
N TYR A 83 -4.18 -16.18 0.28
CA TYR A 83 -3.92 -16.74 -1.05
C TYR A 83 -2.42 -16.83 -1.40
N GLU A 84 -1.52 -16.20 -0.63
CA GLU A 84 -0.08 -16.33 -0.86
C GLU A 84 0.42 -17.76 -0.55
N GLU A 85 -0.18 -18.47 0.43
CA GLU A 85 0.20 -19.86 0.74
C GLU A 85 -0.36 -20.87 -0.28
N ALA A 86 -1.44 -20.51 -0.98
CA ALA A 86 -2.04 -21.32 -2.06
C ALA A 86 -1.65 -20.81 -3.47
N LEU A 87 -0.76 -19.82 -3.58
CA LEU A 87 -0.35 -19.24 -4.84
C LEU A 87 0.48 -20.28 -5.63
N GLY A 88 -0.14 -20.90 -6.62
CA GLY A 88 0.45 -22.02 -7.38
C GLY A 88 -0.17 -23.40 -7.11
N GLU A 89 -1.12 -23.53 -6.17
CA GLU A 89 -1.92 -24.75 -6.00
C GLU A 89 -3.31 -24.60 -6.63
N GLY A 90 -3.52 -25.21 -7.79
CA GLY A 90 -4.83 -25.32 -8.44
C GLY A 90 -5.34 -24.03 -9.08
N HIS A 91 -6.55 -23.59 -8.70
CA HIS A 91 -7.34 -22.54 -9.37
C HIS A 91 -6.97 -21.10 -9.01
N VAL A 92 -5.89 -20.88 -8.24
CA VAL A 92 -5.44 -19.56 -7.83
C VAL A 92 -4.40 -19.04 -8.84
N PRO A 93 -4.64 -17.90 -9.51
CA PRO A 93 -3.69 -17.35 -10.47
C PRO A 93 -2.34 -17.07 -9.82
N ALA A 94 -1.23 -17.37 -10.50
CA ALA A 94 0.10 -17.10 -9.97
C ALA A 94 0.46 -15.61 -10.04
N THR A 95 -0.18 -14.87 -10.96
CA THR A 95 0.03 -13.44 -11.17
C THR A 95 -1.29 -12.70 -11.36
N TYR A 96 -1.24 -11.37 -11.22
CA TYR A 96 -2.36 -10.49 -11.54
C TYR A 96 -2.78 -10.58 -13.02
N LEU A 97 -1.83 -10.81 -13.94
CA LEU A 97 -2.13 -10.99 -15.36
C LEU A 97 -2.90 -12.28 -15.61
N ASP A 98 -2.54 -13.37 -14.93
CA ASP A 98 -3.27 -14.64 -15.01
C ASP A 98 -4.70 -14.49 -14.49
N TYR A 99 -4.89 -13.70 -13.43
CA TYR A 99 -6.23 -13.38 -12.90
C TYR A 99 -7.10 -12.65 -13.93
N LEU A 100 -6.54 -11.65 -14.63
CA LEU A 100 -7.26 -10.89 -15.65
C LEU A 100 -7.70 -11.76 -16.83
N ALA A 101 -6.93 -12.80 -17.16
CA ALA A 101 -7.27 -13.75 -18.24
C ALA A 101 -8.40 -14.73 -17.87
N MET A 102 -8.79 -14.80 -16.59
CA MET A 102 -9.85 -15.68 -16.10
C MET A 102 -11.23 -15.01 -15.98
N LEU A 103 -11.32 -13.70 -16.25
CA LEU A 103 -12.56 -12.91 -16.32
C LEU A 103 -13.16 -12.92 -17.72
#